data_AF-A0A2M7BMZ3-F1
#
_entry.id   AF-A0A2M7BMZ3-F1
#
_cell.length_a   1.000
_cell.length_b   1.000
_cell.length_c   1.000
_cell.angle_alpha   90.00
_cell.angle_beta   90.00
_cell.angle_gamma   90.00
#
_symmetry.space_group_name_H-M   'P 1'
#
loop_
_entity.id
_entity.type
_entity.pdbx_description
1 polymer ?
#
loop_
_entity_poly.entity_id
_entity_poly.type
_entity_poly.pdbx_seq_one_letter_code
_entity_poly.pdbx_strand_id
1 'polypeptide(L)' 'MKKLLLLDADVVIDLHTLGLFDRINKGFEIHITKTVLDEASYFKSGGARTKIDIRNRVTVIENVAVEHLQTV' A
#
# COMPACT_ATOMS: atom_id res chain seq x y z
N MET A 1 12.64 -16.70 4.42
CA MET A 1 12.61 -15.21 4.42
C MET A 1 11.57 -14.76 3.42
N LYS A 2 10.63 -13.88 3.82
CA LYS A 2 9.73 -13.24 2.87
C LYS A 2 10.51 -12.20 2.06
N LYS A 3 10.16 -12.02 0.79
CA LYS A 3 10.71 -10.91 -0.01
C LYS A 3 9.96 -9.63 0.34
N LEU A 4 10.68 -8.51 0.37
CA LEU A 4 10.09 -7.20 0.56
C LEU A 4 9.42 -6.73 -0.72
N LEU A 5 8.22 -6.16 -0.59
CA LEU A 5 7.55 -5.42 -1.67
C LEU A 5 7.23 -4.01 -1.17
N LEU A 6 7.74 -3.01 -1.90
CA LEU A 6 7.30 -1.63 -1.76
C LEU A 6 6.20 -1.38 -2.78
N LEU A 7 4.99 -1.03 -2.32
CA LEU A 7 3.82 -0.87 -3.19
C LEU A 7 3.39 0.59 -3.26
N ASP A 8 2.87 0.95 -4.42
CA ASP A 8 2.17 2.21 -4.67
C ASP A 8 0.68 2.09 -4.32
N ALA A 9 -0.01 3.21 -4.16
CA ALA A 9 -1.41 3.25 -3.72
C ALA A 9 -2.36 2.55 -4.69
N ASP A 10 -2.22 2.80 -6.00
CA ASP A 10 -3.06 2.17 -7.02
C ASP A 10 -2.89 0.64 -7.03
N VAL A 11 -1.66 0.15 -6.88
CA VAL A 11 -1.37 -1.28 -6.81
C VAL A 11 -2.02 -1.91 -5.57
N VAL A 12 -1.97 -1.24 -4.42
CA VAL A 12 -2.64 -1.70 -3.20
C VAL A 12 -4.16 -1.77 -3.39
N ILE A 13 -4.75 -0.74 -3.99
CA ILE A 13 -6.18 -0.66 -4.28
C ILE A 13 -6.61 -1.78 -5.23
N ASP A 14 -5.85 -2.02 -6.30
CA ASP A 14 -6.12 -3.08 -7.28
C ASP A 14 -6.03 -4.45 -6.65
N LEU A 15 -4.97 -4.73 -5.88
CA LEU A 15 -4.81 -6.00 -5.17
C LEU A 15 -5.94 -6.26 -4.18
N HIS A 16 -6.43 -5.21 -3.50
CA HIS A 16 -7.57 -5.32 -2.60
C HIS A 16 -8.88 -5.55 -3.38
N THR A 17 -9.10 -4.82 -4.46
CA THR A 17 -10.30 -4.92 -5.31
C THR A 17 -10.39 -6.29 -5.98
N LEU A 18 -9.27 -6.88 -6.38
CA LEU A 18 -9.18 -8.23 -6.96
C LEU A 18 -9.20 -9.35 -5.90
N GLY A 19 -9.23 -9.04 -4.60
CA GLY A 19 -9.19 -10.03 -3.52
C GLY A 19 -7.85 -10.78 -3.42
N LEU A 20 -6.78 -10.22 -4.00
CA LEU A 20 -5.45 -10.84 -4.05
C LEU A 20 -4.54 -10.39 -2.89
N PHE A 21 -4.90 -9.30 -2.21
CA PHE A 21 -4.08 -8.70 -1.15
C PHE A 21 -3.69 -9.72 -0.05
N ASP A 22 -4.61 -10.58 0.36
CA ASP A 22 -4.35 -11.61 1.37
C ASP A 22 -3.36 -12.69 0.92
N ARG A 23 -3.36 -13.03 -0.38
CA ARG A 23 -2.36 -13.96 -0.93
C ARG A 23 -0.99 -13.33 -0.95
N ILE A 24 -0.89 -12.06 -1.35
CA ILE A 24 0.37 -11.33 -1.39
C ILE A 24 0.95 -11.18 0.03
N ASN A 25 0.13 -10.78 1.01
CA ASN A 25 0.58 -10.59 2.39
C ASN A 25 1.11 -11.88 3.06
N LYS A 26 0.63 -13.06 2.63
CA LYS A 26 1.17 -14.35 3.10
C LYS A 26 2.58 -14.62 2.56
N GLY A 27 2.88 -14.24 1.32
CA GLY A 27 4.16 -14.52 0.67
C GLY A 27 5.23 -13.43 0.82
N PHE A 28 4.80 -12.19 1.02
CA PHE A 28 5.67 -11.01 0.98
C PHE A 28 5.55 -10.18 2.25
N GLU A 29 6.59 -9.40 2.51
CA GLU A 29 6.58 -8.37 3.55
C GLU A 29 6.28 -7.03 2.87
N ILE A 30 5.03 -6.59 3.01
CA ILE A 30 4.54 -5.40 2.31
C ILE A 30 4.96 -4.15 3.09
N HIS A 31 5.65 -3.25 2.41
CA HIS A 31 6.00 -1.93 2.88
C HIS A 31 5.28 -0.88 2.05
N ILE A 32 4.81 0.17 2.70
CA ILE A 32 4.19 1.33 2.04
C ILE A 32 4.60 2.60 2.77
N THR A 33 4.62 3.74 2.08
CA THR A 33 4.80 5.04 2.73
C THR A 33 3.50 5.48 3.41
N LYS A 34 3.60 6.45 4.33
CA LYS A 34 2.41 7.07 4.94
C LYS A 34 1.46 7.68 3.88
N THR A 35 2.02 8.32 2.86
CA THR A 35 1.23 8.88 1.74
C THR A 35 0.43 7.79 1.02
N VAL A 36 1.08 6.66 0.70
CA VAL A 36 0.41 5.52 0.06
C VAL A 36 -0.68 4.94 0.96
N LEU A 37 -0.46 4.86 2.28
CA LEU A 37 -1.49 4.42 3.21
C LEU A 37 -2.71 5.37 3.19
N ASP A 38 -2.48 6.68 3.20
CA ASP A 38 -3.53 7.69 3.20
C ASP A 38 -4.33 7.66 1.88
N GLU A 39 -3.66 7.46 0.74
CA GLU A 39 -4.29 7.32 -0.57
C GLU A 39 -5.08 6.00 -0.71
N ALA A 40 -4.48 4.88 -0.31
CA ALA A 40 -5.10 3.56 -0.40
C ALA A 40 -6.23 3.34 0.63
N SER A 41 -6.36 4.22 1.62
CA SER A 41 -7.41 4.15 2.66
C SER A 41 -8.83 4.16 2.09
N TYR A 42 -9.01 4.73 0.89
CA TYR A 42 -10.31 4.89 0.26
C TYR A 42 -10.22 4.66 -1.25
N PHE A 43 -11.00 3.69 -1.75
CA PHE A 43 -11.21 3.55 -3.20
C PHE A 43 -12.66 3.83 -3.56
N LYS A 44 -12.87 4.35 -4.77
CA LYS A 44 -14.21 4.53 -5.35
C LYS A 44 -14.56 3.27 -6.12
N SER A 45 -15.63 2.59 -5.72
CA SER A 45 -16.20 1.48 -6.49
C SER A 45 -17.70 1.70 -6.64
N GLY A 46 -18.19 1.71 -7.89
CA GLY A 46 -19.62 1.90 -8.19
C GLY A 46 -20.23 3.20 -7.65
N GLY A 47 -19.44 4.26 -7.48
CA GLY A 47 -19.89 5.54 -6.90
C GLY A 47 -19.87 5.59 -5.37
N ALA A 48 -19.61 4.48 -4.68
CA ALA A 48 -19.42 4.43 -3.23
C ALA A 48 -17.93 4.51 -2.86
N ARG A 49 -17.62 5.23 -1.78
CA ARG A 49 -16.29 5.19 -1.14
C ARG A 49 -16.26 4.00 -0.20
N THR A 50 -15.42 3.02 -0.51
CA THR A 50 -15.18 1.86 0.35
C THR A 50 -13.88 2.07 1.10
N LYS A 51 -13.93 1.96 2.43
CA LYS A 51 -12.75 2.04 3.28
C LYS A 51 -11.96 0.73 3.17
N ILE A 52 -10.67 0.83 2.89
CA ILE A 52 -9.73 -0.30 2.96
C ILE A 52 -8.99 -0.20 4.28
N ASP A 53 -9.00 -1.27 5.07
CA ASP A 53 -8.18 -1.37 6.28
C ASP A 53 -7.04 -2.37 6.08
N ILE A 54 -5.88 -1.83 5.72
CA ILE A 54 -4.63 -2.59 5.52
C ILE A 54 -3.59 -2.30 6.60
N ARG A 55 -3.89 -1.44 7.58
CA ARG A 55 -2.89 -0.91 8.51
C ARG A 55 -2.20 -1.99 9.34
N ASN A 56 -2.95 -3.04 9.70
CA ASN A 56 -2.44 -4.18 10.46
C ASN A 56 -1.79 -5.26 9.58
N ARG A 57 -1.64 -5.02 8.28
CA ARG A 57 -1.16 -5.98 7.28
C ARG A 57 0.10 -5.50 6.54
N VAL A 58 0.60 -4.30 6.86
CA VAL A 58 1.70 -3.65 6.16
C VAL A 58 2.65 -2.97 7.16
N THR A 59 3.92 -2.81 6.77
CA THR A 59 4.87 -1.96 7.47
C THR A 59 4.80 -0.56 6.87
N VAL A 60 4.53 0.45 7.70
CA VAL A 60 4.42 1.85 7.26
C VAL A 60 5.76 2.55 7.41
N ILE A 61 6.26 3.11 6.33
CA ILE A 61 7.46 3.95 6.29
C ILE A 61 7.01 5.40 6.47
N GLU A 62 7.24 5.95 7.65
CA GLU A 62 6.85 7.34 7.97
C GLU A 62 7.93 8.36 7.58
N ASN A 63 9.20 7.98 7.66
CA ASN A 63 10.34 8.86 7.42
C ASN A 63 10.98 8.55 6.07
N VAL A 64 10.50 9.21 5.01
CA VAL A 64 11.13 9.19 3.69
C VAL A 64 11.95 10.47 3.57
N ALA A 65 13.28 10.34 3.58
CA ALA A 65 14.20 11.47 3.52
C ALA A 65 14.38 11.93 2.05
N VAL A 66 13.30 12.49 1.49
CA VAL A 66 13.19 12.92 0.08
C VAL A 66 14.20 14.01 -0.27
N GLU A 67 14.68 14.76 0.72
CA GLU A 67 15.72 15.77 0.60
C GLU A 67 17.08 15.21 0.15
N HIS A 68 17.29 13.89 0.26
CA HIS A 68 18.50 13.21 -0.24
C HIS A 68 18.32 12.59 -1.63
N LEU A 69 17.14 12.70 -2.24
CA LEU A 69 16.94 12.24 -3.60
C LEU A 69 17.67 13.16 -4.57
N GLN A 70 18.38 12.58 -5.54
CA GLN A 70 18.93 13.34 -6.64
C GLN A 70 17.78 14.00 -7.41
N THR A 71 17.78 15.33 -7.45
CA THR A 71 16.93 16.09 -8.36
C THR A 71 17.40 15.83 -9.79
N VAL A 72 16.50 15.30 -10.60
CA VAL A 72 16.70 15.01 -12.03
C VAL A 72 16.64 16.28 -12.86
#